data_AF-A0A8H5K3L3-F1
#
_entry.id   AF-A0A8H5K3L3-F1
#
_cell.length_a   1.000
_cell.length_b   1.000
_cell.length_c   1.000
_cell.angle_alpha   90.00
_cell.angle_beta   90.00
_cell.angle_gamma   90.00
#
_symmetry.space_group_name_H-M   'P 1'
#
loop_
_entity.id
_entity.type
_entity.pdbx_description
1 polymer ?
#
loop_
_entity_poly.entity_id
_entity_poly.type
_entity_poly.pdbx_seq_one_letter_code
_entity_poly.pdbx_strand_id
1 'polypeptide(L)'
;MQQNRRLHTEADIERFNNDPEYYKAFRKQIEQQMNENFAASIKNSEAQEKGRQWAEKMMSSAIASPELREKLIPSWELGCRRLTPSLPYLKAIQEPNVNVVRTGIRRITEKGIETEDGEIHEIDTLICATGFNTSFSSRFNIVGKNGVSLRTMWKARGPEAYLGMAIAGLLNYFTLLGPNCPIANGSLIPCIESRYIVQAITKIQTDQVRSLDVKQPIQDAFNDYVQEVHKDLVWTGSCQSWYKDRKSGRVVAVWPGSSLHFMEMIATPRWEDFDIKYINSNPFSFMGNGISQREAKGEDLTYCESRRWFGFRPRSAYCLIRNGRHHRRHRPRRAEEVASEIRAADGKAEARGIDVSRPDELDALAAYVHTHYGDVRLLINNAAIETLGTLWELSSTRWETTLNVNIHGPIHGVRALLPHMMASVKECWNANVSSVGAFTTIPGQSAYAITKHAVQAFTESLHVELRSQKIPIHVSSVIPGLLNPGIFDRAQQNTATVDPAWERHRKSMAEMVWGTGMGIEEASRIIVEQIAEGKLWMCTHPAVMTEILQQRIQYYEGQGEPNAPPA
;
A
#
# COMPACT_ATOMS: atom_id res chain seq x y z
N MET A 1 22.18 16.58 -17.99
CA MET A 1 20.81 16.56 -17.45
C MET A 1 20.25 17.99 -17.40
N GLN A 2 19.11 18.26 -18.03
CA GLN A 2 18.42 19.55 -17.93
C GLN A 2 17.29 19.48 -16.89
N GLN A 3 17.47 20.10 -15.72
CA GLN A 3 16.33 20.62 -14.95
C GLN A 3 15.88 21.98 -15.51
N ASN A 4 15.58 22.00 -16.80
CA ASN A 4 14.54 22.89 -17.28
C ASN A 4 13.21 22.25 -16.86
N ARG A 5 12.22 23.04 -16.47
CA ARG A 5 10.84 22.59 -16.68
C ARG A 5 10.72 22.40 -18.21
N ARG A 6 10.73 21.15 -18.68
CA ARG A 6 10.01 20.84 -19.92
C ARG A 6 8.56 21.13 -19.59
N LEU A 7 8.13 22.34 -19.93
CA LEU A 7 6.71 22.62 -20.05
C LEU A 7 6.24 21.71 -21.18
N HIS A 8 5.65 20.58 -20.79
CA HIS A 8 5.02 19.67 -21.71
C HIS A 8 3.96 20.46 -22.45
N THR A 9 4.02 20.42 -23.78
CA THR A 9 3.01 21.05 -24.63
C THR A 9 1.67 20.38 -24.39
N GLU A 10 0.57 21.05 -24.73
CA GLU A 10 -0.77 20.44 -24.63
C GLU A 10 -0.84 19.14 -25.44
N ALA A 11 -0.15 19.09 -26.59
CA ALA A 11 0.01 17.88 -27.40
C ALA A 11 0.84 16.77 -26.70
N ASP A 12 1.88 17.10 -25.93
CA ASP A 12 2.59 16.10 -25.11
C ASP A 12 1.65 15.53 -24.03
N ILE A 13 0.87 16.38 -23.37
CA ILE A 13 -0.06 16.00 -22.29
C ILE A 13 -1.20 15.14 -22.84
N GLU A 14 -1.83 15.55 -23.94
CA GLU A 14 -2.85 14.78 -24.64
C GLU A 14 -2.32 13.40 -25.04
N ARG A 15 -1.09 13.34 -25.59
CA ARG A 15 -0.46 12.08 -25.96
C ARG A 15 -0.12 11.21 -24.76
N PHE A 16 0.29 11.77 -23.63
CA PHE A 16 0.49 10.99 -22.39
C PHE A 16 -0.81 10.38 -21.86
N ASN A 17 -1.95 11.05 -22.04
CA ASN A 17 -3.26 10.54 -21.63
C ASN A 17 -3.80 9.46 -22.59
N ASN A 18 -3.56 9.61 -23.90
CA ASN A 18 -4.20 8.80 -24.94
C ASN A 18 -3.31 7.70 -25.56
N ASP A 19 -1.98 7.73 -25.35
CA ASP A 19 -1.02 6.75 -25.90
C ASP A 19 -0.16 6.12 -24.77
N PRO A 20 -0.64 5.01 -24.16
CA PRO A 20 0.04 4.38 -23.02
C PRO A 20 1.44 3.84 -23.34
N GLU A 21 1.69 3.37 -24.57
CA GLU A 21 3.01 2.85 -24.95
C GLU A 21 4.00 3.99 -25.19
N TYR A 22 3.57 5.13 -25.75
CA TYR A 22 4.40 6.34 -25.79
C TYR A 22 4.74 6.85 -24.39
N TYR A 23 3.77 6.92 -23.48
CA TYR A 23 4.03 7.36 -22.10
C TYR A 23 5.01 6.42 -21.37
N LYS A 24 4.86 5.11 -21.56
CA LYS A 24 5.77 4.07 -21.05
C LYS A 24 7.18 4.17 -21.65
N ALA A 25 7.31 4.43 -22.96
CA ALA A 25 8.60 4.66 -23.61
C ALA A 25 9.28 5.93 -23.08
N PHE A 26 8.53 7.02 -22.92
CA PHE A 26 8.99 8.27 -22.32
C PHE A 26 9.51 8.08 -20.88
N ARG A 27 8.75 7.37 -20.03
CA ARG A 27 9.18 7.01 -18.66
C ARG A 27 10.46 6.18 -18.65
N LYS A 28 10.55 5.15 -19.51
CA LYS A 28 11.76 4.33 -19.67
C LYS A 28 12.97 5.18 -20.07
N GLN A 29 12.80 6.12 -21.00
CA GLN A 29 13.90 6.99 -21.43
C GLN A 29 14.45 7.86 -20.29
N ILE A 30 13.57 8.39 -19.43
CA ILE A 30 14.00 9.16 -18.24
C ILE A 30 14.76 8.28 -17.27
N GLU A 31 14.22 7.10 -16.93
CA GLU A 31 14.85 6.18 -15.97
C GLU A 31 16.18 5.63 -16.49
N GLN A 32 16.25 5.26 -17.77
CA GLN A 32 17.50 4.84 -18.42
C GLN A 32 18.54 5.96 -18.35
N GLN A 33 18.20 7.18 -18.79
CA GLN A 33 19.12 8.31 -18.71
C GLN A 33 19.56 8.58 -17.27
N MET A 34 18.68 8.44 -16.26
CA MET A 34 19.04 8.60 -14.85
C MET A 34 20.09 7.58 -14.40
N ASN A 35 19.91 6.30 -14.74
CA ASN A 35 20.79 5.21 -14.35
C ASN A 35 22.15 5.26 -15.08
N GLU A 36 22.19 5.65 -16.36
CA GLU A 36 23.42 5.82 -17.15
C GLU A 36 24.42 6.81 -16.51
N ASN A 37 23.93 7.81 -15.77
CA ASN A 37 24.79 8.81 -15.12
C ASN A 37 25.69 8.22 -14.01
N PHE A 38 25.43 7.00 -13.52
CA PHE A 38 26.29 6.38 -12.51
C PHE A 38 27.74 6.22 -13.03
N ALA A 39 27.94 6.04 -14.34
CA ALA A 39 29.28 5.98 -14.93
C ALA A 39 30.11 7.27 -14.70
N ALA A 40 29.46 8.44 -14.60
CA ALA A 40 30.10 9.70 -14.25
C ALA A 40 30.35 9.87 -12.73
N SER A 41 29.81 8.99 -11.89
CA SER A 41 30.11 8.97 -10.44
C SER A 41 31.41 8.23 -10.10
N ILE A 42 32.06 7.61 -11.09
CA ILE A 42 33.36 6.94 -10.99
C ILE A 42 34.46 7.96 -11.33
N LYS A 43 35.45 8.10 -10.45
CA LYS A 43 36.60 9.01 -10.68
C LYS A 43 37.39 8.58 -11.91
N ASN A 44 37.93 9.56 -12.62
CA ASN A 44 38.79 9.37 -13.79
C ASN A 44 38.14 8.58 -14.95
N SER A 45 36.83 8.30 -14.91
CA SER A 45 36.13 7.65 -16.01
C SER A 45 35.94 8.60 -17.18
N GLU A 46 35.88 8.07 -18.40
CA GLU A 46 35.60 8.86 -19.60
C GLU A 46 34.26 9.59 -19.50
N ALA A 47 33.25 8.93 -18.93
CA ALA A 47 31.93 9.51 -18.68
C ALA A 47 32.01 10.70 -17.69
N GLN A 48 32.88 10.62 -16.68
CA GLN A 48 33.05 11.69 -15.72
C GLN A 48 33.76 12.90 -16.33
N GLU A 49 34.87 12.71 -17.05
CA GLU A 49 35.58 13.84 -17.65
C GLU A 49 34.73 14.51 -18.74
N LYS A 50 34.03 13.74 -19.59
CA LYS A 50 33.05 14.30 -20.55
C LYS A 50 31.91 15.04 -19.83
N GLY A 51 31.42 14.48 -18.72
CA GLY A 51 30.37 15.10 -17.90
C GLY A 51 30.83 16.44 -17.31
N ARG A 52 32.03 16.48 -16.73
CA ARG A 52 32.65 17.69 -16.16
C ARG A 52 32.84 18.77 -17.22
N GLN A 53 33.46 18.44 -18.35
CA GLN A 53 33.67 19.37 -19.48
C GLN A 53 32.32 19.92 -20.01
N TRP A 54 31.29 19.07 -20.13
CA TRP A 54 29.95 19.50 -20.52
C TRP A 54 29.35 20.50 -19.51
N ALA A 55 29.47 20.21 -18.22
CA ALA A 55 28.94 21.07 -17.15
C ALA A 55 29.67 22.42 -17.09
N GLU A 56 31.01 22.41 -17.15
CA GLU A 56 31.86 23.61 -17.18
C GLU A 56 31.55 24.49 -18.40
N LYS A 57 31.41 23.89 -19.59
CA LYS A 57 31.02 24.62 -20.80
C LYS A 57 29.63 25.23 -20.67
N MET A 58 28.66 24.47 -20.17
CA MET A 58 27.27 24.93 -19.97
C MET A 58 27.22 26.10 -18.97
N MET A 59 27.91 26.00 -17.84
CA MET A 59 27.99 27.09 -16.84
C MET A 59 28.73 28.31 -17.39
N SER A 60 29.85 28.12 -18.10
CA SER A 60 30.62 29.21 -18.72
C SER A 60 29.81 29.98 -19.77
N SER A 61 28.95 29.30 -20.53
CA SER A 61 28.02 29.94 -21.47
C SER A 61 26.81 30.61 -20.80
N ALA A 62 26.40 30.15 -19.61
CA ALA A 62 25.27 30.73 -18.88
C ALA A 62 25.66 31.93 -17.98
N ILE A 63 26.90 31.96 -17.51
CA ILE A 63 27.44 33.02 -16.65
C ILE A 63 28.26 33.98 -17.52
N ALA A 64 27.88 35.26 -17.58
CA ALA A 64 28.58 36.31 -18.29
C ALA A 64 29.74 36.90 -17.46
N SER A 65 29.52 37.15 -16.16
CA SER A 65 30.53 37.76 -15.27
C SER A 65 31.74 36.83 -15.05
N PRO A 66 32.99 37.27 -15.32
CA PRO A 66 34.19 36.48 -15.04
C PRO A 66 34.35 36.13 -13.56
N GLU A 67 34.04 37.08 -12.67
CA GLU A 67 34.11 36.90 -11.23
C GLU A 67 33.12 35.83 -10.72
N LEU A 68 31.89 35.81 -11.29
CA LEU A 68 30.92 34.76 -10.96
C LEU A 68 31.32 33.40 -11.54
N ARG A 69 32.02 33.33 -12.68
CA ARG A 69 32.56 32.06 -13.21
C ARG A 69 33.57 31.47 -12.23
N GLU A 70 34.56 32.25 -11.80
CA GLU A 70 35.56 31.82 -10.81
C GLU A 70 34.92 31.37 -9.49
N LYS A 71 33.90 32.11 -9.02
CA LYS A 71 33.21 31.79 -7.76
C LYS A 71 32.30 30.55 -7.84
N LEU A 72 31.73 30.22 -9.01
CA LEU A 72 30.63 29.24 -9.12
C LEU A 72 30.97 27.97 -9.88
N ILE A 73 31.94 28.00 -10.82
CA ILE A 73 32.38 26.81 -11.54
C ILE A 73 33.29 25.99 -10.60
N PRO A 74 32.90 24.79 -10.15
CA PRO A 74 33.65 24.10 -9.10
C PRO A 74 34.91 23.40 -9.61
N SER A 75 35.97 23.42 -8.82
CA SER A 75 37.25 22.75 -9.13
C SER A 75 37.32 21.28 -8.70
N TRP A 76 36.18 20.66 -8.37
CA TRP A 76 36.06 19.29 -7.88
C TRP A 76 35.14 18.46 -8.76
N GLU A 77 35.16 17.15 -8.56
CA GLU A 77 34.46 16.18 -9.38
C GLU A 77 32.95 16.48 -9.49
N LEU A 78 32.43 16.42 -10.72
CA LEU A 78 30.99 16.52 -10.98
C LEU A 78 30.25 15.40 -10.24
N GLY A 79 29.13 15.72 -9.60
CA GLY A 79 28.36 14.75 -8.81
C GLY A 79 28.85 14.53 -7.36
N CYS A 80 30.00 15.09 -6.95
CA CYS A 80 30.43 15.12 -5.54
C CYS A 80 29.35 15.73 -4.60
N ARG A 81 28.52 16.62 -5.15
CA ARG A 81 27.22 17.04 -4.61
C ARG A 81 26.10 16.78 -5.64
N ARG A 82 24.84 16.74 -5.19
CA ARG A 82 23.66 16.71 -6.08
C ARG A 82 23.70 17.91 -7.03
N LEU A 83 23.52 17.67 -8.33
CA LEU A 83 23.68 18.67 -9.37
C LEU A 83 22.69 19.83 -9.19
N THR A 84 23.26 21.01 -8.93
CA THR A 84 22.63 22.31 -8.74
C THR A 84 23.69 23.38 -9.09
N PRO A 85 23.32 24.60 -9.49
CA PRO A 85 21.97 25.13 -9.69
C PRO A 85 21.41 24.88 -11.11
N SER A 86 20.19 25.34 -11.39
CA SER A 86 19.55 25.30 -12.71
C SER A 86 19.85 26.54 -13.55
N LEU A 87 19.61 26.48 -14.87
CA LEU A 87 19.81 27.61 -15.79
C LEU A 87 19.05 28.89 -15.38
N PRO A 88 17.76 28.85 -14.96
CA PRO A 88 17.06 30.05 -14.48
C PRO A 88 17.72 30.70 -13.26
N TYR A 89 18.27 29.90 -12.33
CA TYR A 89 19.00 30.44 -11.17
C TYR A 89 20.29 31.14 -11.61
N LEU A 90 21.06 30.54 -12.54
CA LEU A 90 22.27 31.16 -13.08
C LEU A 90 21.98 32.48 -13.80
N LYS A 91 20.80 32.65 -14.40
CA LYS A 91 20.37 33.96 -14.93
C LYS A 91 20.01 34.93 -13.81
N ALA A 92 19.16 34.51 -12.86
CA ALA A 92 18.67 35.37 -11.78
C ALA A 92 19.80 36.00 -10.93
N ILE A 93 20.88 35.28 -10.66
CA ILE A 93 22.04 35.80 -9.89
C ILE A 93 22.90 36.83 -10.65
N GLN A 94 22.54 37.16 -11.88
CA GLN A 94 23.22 38.15 -12.74
C GLN A 94 22.32 39.36 -13.07
N GLU A 95 21.09 39.38 -12.55
CA GLU A 95 20.21 40.53 -12.73
C GLU A 95 20.75 41.75 -11.96
N PRO A 96 20.57 42.99 -12.45
CA PRO A 96 21.16 44.20 -11.83
C PRO A 96 20.75 44.49 -10.38
N ASN A 97 19.70 43.82 -9.89
CA ASN A 97 19.18 43.94 -8.53
C ASN A 97 19.60 42.78 -7.60
N VAL A 98 20.56 41.94 -7.98
CA VAL A 98 21.00 40.77 -7.19
C VAL A 98 22.49 40.82 -6.87
N ASN A 99 22.81 40.91 -5.57
CA ASN A 99 24.17 40.91 -5.05
C ASN A 99 24.53 39.53 -4.46
N VAL A 100 25.67 38.95 -4.88
CA VAL A 100 26.14 37.64 -4.41
C VAL A 100 27.23 37.79 -3.34
N VAL A 101 26.81 37.94 -2.09
CA VAL A 101 27.70 38.05 -0.93
C VAL A 101 28.20 36.67 -0.49
N ARG A 102 29.49 36.55 -0.18
CA ARG A 102 30.14 35.31 0.30
C ARG A 102 30.95 35.47 1.59
N THR A 103 31.09 36.69 2.12
CA THR A 103 31.69 36.93 3.44
C THR A 103 30.86 36.20 4.51
N GLY A 104 31.50 35.74 5.59
CA GLY A 104 30.79 35.17 6.73
C GLY A 104 29.86 36.19 7.37
N ILE A 105 28.74 35.70 7.93
CA ILE A 105 27.80 36.53 8.70
C ILE A 105 28.33 36.64 10.13
N ARG A 106 28.61 37.87 10.58
CA ARG A 106 28.99 38.13 11.97
C ARG A 106 27.77 38.17 12.88
N ARG A 107 26.74 38.93 12.51
CA ARG A 107 25.47 39.03 13.26
C ARG A 107 24.33 39.59 12.41
N ILE A 108 23.11 39.40 12.91
CA ILE A 108 21.92 40.13 12.44
C ILE A 108 21.78 41.39 13.30
N THR A 109 21.37 42.49 12.67
CA THR A 109 21.11 43.80 13.28
C THR A 109 19.65 44.21 12.97
N GLU A 110 19.17 45.27 13.61
CA GLU A 110 17.83 45.83 13.33
C GLU A 110 17.64 46.28 11.88
N LYS A 111 18.73 46.67 11.19
CA LYS A 111 18.70 47.17 9.80
C LYS A 111 18.98 46.09 8.75
N GLY A 112 19.53 44.95 9.13
CA GLY A 112 20.01 43.94 8.18
C GLY A 112 21.19 43.11 8.71
N ILE A 113 22.04 42.63 7.82
CA ILE A 113 23.10 41.66 8.15
C ILE A 113 24.46 42.37 8.21
N GLU A 114 25.19 42.20 9.33
CA GLU A 114 26.61 42.58 9.43
C GLU A 114 27.49 41.39 9.06
N THR A 115 28.36 41.56 8.05
CA THR A 115 29.35 40.58 7.61
C THR A 115 30.68 40.72 8.36
N GLU A 116 31.56 39.72 8.25
CA GLU A 116 32.85 39.68 8.98
C GLU A 116 33.83 40.81 8.61
N ASP A 117 33.71 41.37 7.41
CA ASP A 117 34.42 42.57 6.93
C ASP A 117 33.87 43.89 7.54
N GLY A 118 32.74 43.83 8.24
CA GLY A 118 32.10 44.98 8.88
C GLY A 118 31.12 45.76 8.00
N GLU A 119 30.86 45.31 6.77
CA GLU A 119 29.77 45.86 5.95
C GLU A 119 28.41 45.51 6.57
N ILE A 120 27.43 46.41 6.42
CA ILE A 120 26.03 46.15 6.79
C ILE A 120 25.19 46.16 5.51
N HIS A 121 24.70 44.99 5.13
CA HIS A 121 23.74 44.86 4.04
C HIS A 121 22.33 45.07 4.60
N GLU A 122 21.74 46.23 4.33
CA GLU A 122 20.37 46.55 4.75
C GLU A 122 19.35 45.66 4.01
N ILE A 123 18.39 45.06 4.74
CA ILE A 123 17.37 44.17 4.19
C ILE A 123 16.04 44.28 4.96
N ASP A 124 14.91 44.30 4.23
CA ASP A 124 13.57 44.26 4.81
C ASP A 124 13.09 42.84 5.17
N THR A 125 13.72 41.80 4.61
CA THR A 125 13.27 40.41 4.75
C THR A 125 14.44 39.42 4.67
N LEU A 126 14.52 38.52 5.65
CA LEU A 126 15.53 37.46 5.74
C LEU A 126 14.90 36.09 5.46
N ILE A 127 15.40 35.38 4.44
CA ILE A 127 14.97 34.01 4.08
C ILE A 127 16.06 33.01 4.42
N CYS A 128 15.86 32.21 5.46
CA CYS A 128 16.84 31.23 5.96
C CYS A 128 16.80 29.90 5.18
N ALA A 129 17.47 29.83 4.03
CA ALA A 129 17.60 28.61 3.22
C ALA A 129 18.65 27.59 3.75
N THR A 130 18.57 27.23 5.05
CA THR A 130 19.64 26.54 5.80
C THR A 130 19.81 25.03 5.52
N GLY A 131 19.00 24.43 4.64
CA GLY A 131 19.08 23.01 4.30
C GLY A 131 18.42 22.07 5.31
N PHE A 132 18.97 20.86 5.47
CA PHE A 132 18.33 19.74 6.19
C PHE A 132 19.22 19.17 7.30
N ASN A 133 18.60 18.51 8.29
CA ASN A 133 19.32 17.73 9.29
C ASN A 133 19.74 16.36 8.71
N THR A 134 21.04 16.14 8.56
CA THR A 134 21.62 14.93 7.95
C THR A 134 22.26 13.98 8.96
N SER A 135 21.88 14.07 10.25
CA SER A 135 22.39 13.19 11.31
C SER A 135 21.81 11.77 11.31
N PHE A 136 20.88 11.48 10.39
CA PHE A 136 20.02 10.28 10.32
C PHE A 136 19.21 9.97 11.60
N SER A 137 19.40 10.73 12.67
CA SER A 137 18.87 10.43 14.01
C SER A 137 17.38 10.72 14.10
N SER A 138 16.61 9.75 14.57
CA SER A 138 15.19 9.90 14.88
C SER A 138 14.93 11.03 15.90
N ARG A 139 13.74 11.65 15.82
CA ARG A 139 13.31 12.69 16.77
C ARG A 139 13.03 12.10 18.17
N PHE A 140 12.66 10.83 18.23
CA PHE A 140 12.50 10.05 19.46
C PHE A 140 13.70 9.13 19.68
N ASN A 141 13.92 8.72 20.92
CA ASN A 141 15.03 7.85 21.27
C ASN A 141 14.74 6.40 20.86
N ILE A 142 15.64 5.78 20.09
CA ILE A 142 15.57 4.37 19.73
C ILE A 142 16.60 3.63 20.59
N VAL A 143 16.12 2.68 21.40
CA VAL A 143 16.92 1.91 22.34
C VAL A 143 16.97 0.46 21.89
N GLY A 144 18.18 -0.06 21.71
CA GLY A 144 18.46 -1.42 21.28
C GLY A 144 18.73 -2.39 22.42
N LYS A 145 19.34 -3.50 22.03
CA LYS A 145 19.90 -4.54 22.90
C LYS A 145 20.78 -3.92 24.00
N ASN A 146 20.71 -4.48 25.21
CA ASN A 146 21.47 -4.03 26.38
C ASN A 146 21.24 -2.55 26.77
N GLY A 147 20.14 -1.92 26.32
CA GLY A 147 19.82 -0.52 26.66
C GLY A 147 20.63 0.53 25.88
N VAL A 148 21.41 0.14 24.89
CA VAL A 148 22.24 1.08 24.10
C VAL A 148 21.36 1.81 23.08
N SER A 149 21.41 3.14 23.05
CA SER A 149 20.65 3.93 22.07
C SER A 149 21.33 4.03 20.71
N LEU A 150 20.53 4.16 19.64
CA LEU A 150 21.02 4.43 18.28
C LEU A 150 21.88 5.71 18.22
N ARG A 151 21.48 6.76 18.96
CA ARG A 151 22.25 7.99 19.08
C ARG A 151 23.61 7.76 19.76
N THR A 152 23.68 6.84 20.73
CA THR A 152 24.95 6.44 21.37
C THR A 152 25.85 5.70 20.38
N MET A 153 25.28 4.74 19.63
CA MET A 153 26.01 3.96 18.61
C MET A 153 26.65 4.88 17.56
N TRP A 154 25.84 5.72 16.92
CA TRP A 154 26.33 6.62 15.86
C TRP A 154 27.19 7.78 16.36
N LYS A 155 27.13 8.15 17.65
CA LYS A 155 28.07 9.13 18.22
C LYS A 155 29.52 8.60 18.25
N ALA A 156 29.71 7.27 18.27
CA ALA A 156 31.04 6.65 18.34
C ALA A 156 31.71 6.47 16.97
N ARG A 157 30.96 6.07 15.93
CA ARG A 157 31.50 5.72 14.60
C ARG A 157 30.92 6.52 13.42
N GLY A 158 29.91 7.36 13.66
CA GLY A 158 29.08 7.97 12.62
C GLY A 158 27.87 7.10 12.25
N PRO A 159 27.00 7.57 11.34
CA PRO A 159 25.86 6.80 10.85
C PRO A 159 26.30 5.57 10.04
N GLU A 160 25.99 4.38 10.55
CA GLU A 160 26.29 3.08 9.93
C GLU A 160 25.04 2.20 9.94
N ALA A 161 24.88 1.40 8.89
CA ALA A 161 23.80 0.43 8.72
C ALA A 161 24.23 -0.68 7.73
N TYR A 162 23.65 -1.87 7.86
CA TYR A 162 23.78 -2.95 6.88
C TYR A 162 22.75 -2.76 5.75
N LEU A 163 23.23 -2.71 4.50
CA LEU A 163 22.45 -2.41 3.28
C LEU A 163 21.54 -1.17 3.39
N GLY A 164 21.88 -0.23 4.29
CA GLY A 164 21.07 0.95 4.60
C GLY A 164 19.68 0.70 5.18
N MET A 165 19.40 -0.54 5.63
CA MET A 165 18.07 -0.94 6.12
C MET A 165 18.09 -1.55 7.53
N ALA A 166 19.11 -2.33 7.90
CA ALA A 166 19.20 -2.97 9.22
C ALA A 166 20.35 -2.38 10.05
N ILE A 167 20.24 -2.40 11.38
CA ILE A 167 21.26 -1.88 12.29
C ILE A 167 21.53 -2.90 13.41
N ALA A 168 22.79 -3.32 13.55
CA ALA A 168 23.21 -4.31 14.54
C ALA A 168 22.87 -3.88 15.96
N GLY A 169 22.26 -4.78 16.73
CA GLY A 169 21.76 -4.50 18.08
C GLY A 169 20.38 -3.83 18.13
N LEU A 170 19.75 -3.49 16.99
CA LEU A 170 18.34 -3.06 16.92
C LEU A 170 17.47 -4.20 16.38
N LEU A 171 16.97 -5.03 17.29
CA LEU A 171 16.20 -6.24 16.94
C LEU A 171 14.86 -5.89 16.26
N ASN A 172 14.54 -6.59 15.17
CA ASN A 172 13.34 -6.37 14.34
C ASN A 172 13.17 -4.93 13.82
N TYR A 173 14.22 -4.10 13.87
CA TYR A 173 14.18 -2.72 13.42
C TYR A 173 14.72 -2.62 11.99
N PHE A 174 13.94 -1.98 11.13
CA PHE A 174 14.35 -1.62 9.78
C PHE A 174 14.08 -0.14 9.52
N THR A 175 14.95 0.49 8.73
CA THR A 175 14.77 1.86 8.25
C THR A 175 14.65 1.89 6.73
N LEU A 176 13.83 2.82 6.23
CA LEU A 176 13.86 3.23 4.83
C LEU A 176 14.79 4.45 4.71
N LEU A 177 15.51 4.56 3.59
CA LEU A 177 16.43 5.68 3.31
C LEU A 177 17.47 5.93 4.43
N GLY A 178 18.02 4.86 5.01
CA GLY A 178 19.07 4.94 6.03
C GLY A 178 20.45 5.34 5.47
N PRO A 179 21.51 5.25 6.31
CA PRO A 179 22.90 5.40 5.86
C PRO A 179 23.21 4.48 4.66
N ASN A 180 24.12 4.87 3.78
CA ASN A 180 24.50 4.12 2.57
C ASN A 180 23.34 3.79 1.60
N CYS A 181 22.27 4.59 1.55
CA CYS A 181 21.17 4.41 0.59
C CYS A 181 21.50 5.07 -0.78
N PRO A 182 20.95 4.62 -1.93
CA PRO A 182 21.19 5.23 -3.25
C PRO A 182 20.56 6.63 -3.48
N ILE A 183 20.72 7.55 -2.54
CA ILE A 183 20.17 8.91 -2.54
C ILE A 183 20.68 9.83 -3.66
N ALA A 184 21.86 9.52 -4.22
CA ALA A 184 22.53 10.30 -5.27
C ALA A 184 22.70 9.51 -6.58
N ASN A 185 22.31 8.24 -6.58
CA ASN A 185 22.73 7.23 -7.56
C ASN A 185 21.67 6.96 -8.65
N GLY A 186 20.54 7.69 -8.60
CA GLY A 186 19.39 7.49 -9.48
C GLY A 186 18.07 7.90 -8.81
N SER A 187 17.00 7.15 -9.09
CA SER A 187 15.68 7.36 -8.51
C SER A 187 15.56 6.66 -7.15
N LEU A 188 14.99 7.35 -6.16
CA LEU A 188 14.68 6.76 -4.86
C LEU A 188 13.43 5.87 -4.86
N ILE A 189 12.55 6.00 -5.86
CA ILE A 189 11.25 5.31 -5.87
C ILE A 189 11.40 3.78 -5.86
N PRO A 190 12.20 3.13 -6.74
CA PRO A 190 12.38 1.67 -6.69
C PRO A 190 12.94 1.17 -5.35
N CYS A 191 13.78 1.99 -4.72
CA CYS A 191 14.43 1.68 -3.45
C CYS A 191 13.43 1.71 -2.27
N ILE A 192 12.47 2.62 -2.31
CA ILE A 192 11.35 2.72 -1.34
C ILE A 192 10.32 1.60 -1.58
N GLU A 193 10.06 1.26 -2.84
CA GLU A 193 9.11 0.19 -3.22
C GLU A 193 9.66 -1.24 -3.03
N SER A 194 10.95 -1.35 -2.67
CA SER A 194 11.66 -2.60 -2.43
C SER A 194 10.91 -3.54 -1.48
N ARG A 195 10.93 -4.83 -1.82
CA ARG A 195 10.30 -5.88 -1.01
C ARG A 195 11.20 -6.40 0.12
N TYR A 196 12.42 -5.89 0.32
CA TYR A 196 13.35 -6.42 1.33
C TYR A 196 12.75 -6.48 2.75
N ILE A 197 12.20 -5.37 3.24
CA ILE A 197 11.57 -5.31 4.58
C ILE A 197 10.31 -6.20 4.62
N VAL A 198 9.55 -6.26 3.53
CA VAL A 198 8.38 -7.16 3.42
C VAL A 198 8.82 -8.62 3.52
N GLN A 199 9.90 -9.02 2.85
CA GLN A 199 10.46 -10.38 2.95
C GLN A 199 10.93 -10.71 4.37
N ALA A 200 11.51 -9.74 5.08
CA ALA A 200 11.89 -9.91 6.49
C ALA A 200 10.66 -10.08 7.40
N ILE A 201 9.62 -9.27 7.22
CA ILE A 201 8.35 -9.41 7.95
C ILE A 201 7.69 -10.77 7.64
N THR A 202 7.63 -11.17 6.36
CA THR A 202 7.10 -12.47 5.94
C THR A 202 7.88 -13.59 6.62
N LYS A 203 9.21 -13.61 6.55
CA LYS A 203 10.05 -14.61 7.22
C LYS A 203 9.80 -14.67 8.72
N ILE A 204 9.65 -13.51 9.37
CA ILE A 204 9.36 -13.45 10.81
C ILE A 204 8.03 -14.14 11.14
N GLN A 205 7.01 -13.91 10.31
CA GLN A 205 5.67 -14.47 10.48
C GLN A 205 5.55 -15.94 10.04
N THR A 206 6.24 -16.37 8.98
CA THR A 206 6.17 -17.75 8.47
C THR A 206 7.01 -18.69 9.31
N ASP A 207 8.25 -18.33 9.61
CA ASP A 207 9.22 -19.24 10.23
C ASP A 207 9.14 -19.20 11.77
N GLN A 208 8.18 -18.47 12.34
CA GLN A 208 8.01 -18.24 13.78
C GLN A 208 9.27 -17.63 14.44
N VAL A 209 9.84 -16.61 13.80
CA VAL A 209 10.99 -15.88 14.35
C VAL A 209 10.51 -14.93 15.45
N ARG A 210 11.18 -14.98 16.60
CA ARG A 210 11.00 -14.04 17.71
C ARG A 210 11.80 -12.76 17.48
N SER A 211 13.04 -12.87 17.01
CA SER A 211 13.87 -11.72 16.67
C SER A 211 14.85 -11.97 15.54
N LEU A 212 14.98 -10.98 14.65
CA LEU A 212 16.04 -10.82 13.67
C LEU A 212 16.96 -9.67 14.12
N ASP A 213 18.26 -9.91 14.18
CA ASP A 213 19.30 -8.94 14.56
C ASP A 213 20.47 -9.11 13.56
N VAL A 214 20.96 -8.05 12.92
CA VAL A 214 22.09 -8.20 11.97
C VAL A 214 23.39 -8.36 12.74
N LYS A 215 24.24 -9.31 12.34
CA LYS A 215 25.49 -9.62 13.04
C LYS A 215 26.43 -8.41 12.98
N GLN A 216 26.87 -7.91 14.14
CA GLN A 216 27.79 -6.75 14.21
C GLN A 216 29.04 -6.91 13.32
N PRO A 217 29.74 -8.07 13.29
CA PRO A 217 30.90 -8.23 12.39
C PRO A 217 30.56 -8.12 10.90
N ILE A 218 29.35 -8.50 10.50
CA ILE A 218 28.89 -8.38 9.11
C ILE A 218 28.52 -6.94 8.77
N GLN A 219 27.88 -6.20 9.69
CA GLN A 219 27.66 -4.77 9.51
C GLN A 219 29.00 -4.01 9.41
N ASP A 220 29.94 -4.29 10.31
CA ASP A 220 31.26 -3.64 10.33
C ASP A 220 32.00 -3.91 9.00
N ALA A 221 32.13 -5.19 8.61
CA ALA A 221 32.77 -5.58 7.34
C ALA A 221 32.09 -4.96 6.10
N PHE A 222 30.75 -4.87 6.09
CA PHE A 222 30.01 -4.20 5.02
C PHE A 222 30.33 -2.69 4.98
N ASN A 223 30.33 -1.99 6.12
CA ASN A 223 30.58 -0.55 6.15
C ASN A 223 32.03 -0.19 5.81
N ASP A 224 33.00 -1.02 6.18
CA ASP A 224 34.39 -0.83 5.77
C ASP A 224 34.60 -1.13 4.28
N TYR A 225 33.97 -2.18 3.73
CA TYR A 225 33.97 -2.44 2.28
C TYR A 225 33.32 -1.27 1.49
N VAL A 226 32.23 -0.70 2.01
CA VAL A 226 31.61 0.52 1.47
C VAL A 226 32.61 1.68 1.43
N GLN A 227 33.45 1.88 2.46
CA GLN A 227 34.46 2.94 2.44
C GLN A 227 35.58 2.68 1.43
N GLU A 228 36.00 1.42 1.25
CA GLU A 228 37.01 1.05 0.25
C GLU A 228 36.53 1.37 -1.17
N VAL A 229 35.33 0.91 -1.55
CA VAL A 229 34.75 1.20 -2.89
C VAL A 229 34.54 2.72 -3.10
N HIS A 230 34.22 3.47 -2.05
CA HIS A 230 34.06 4.92 -2.14
C HIS A 230 35.34 5.69 -2.50
N LYS A 231 36.54 5.10 -2.37
CA LYS A 231 37.80 5.74 -2.78
C LYS A 231 37.82 6.07 -4.28
N ASP A 232 37.23 5.20 -5.09
CA ASP A 232 37.14 5.34 -6.55
C ASP A 232 35.91 6.15 -7.02
N LEU A 233 35.06 6.59 -6.09
CA LEU A 233 33.81 7.31 -6.38
C LEU A 233 33.91 8.79 -6.00
N VAL A 234 33.25 9.65 -6.77
CA VAL A 234 33.36 11.12 -6.68
C VAL A 234 32.94 11.71 -5.32
N TRP A 235 32.23 10.95 -4.49
CA TRP A 235 31.76 11.40 -3.17
C TRP A 235 32.85 11.52 -2.11
N THR A 236 34.03 10.92 -2.33
CA THR A 236 35.25 11.19 -1.53
C THR A 236 36.08 12.37 -2.07
N GLY A 237 35.65 13.02 -3.16
CA GLY A 237 36.30 14.20 -3.74
C GLY A 237 36.39 15.40 -2.78
N SER A 238 37.14 16.44 -3.15
CA SER A 238 37.49 17.56 -2.26
C SER A 238 36.31 18.46 -1.84
N CYS A 239 35.13 18.30 -2.45
CA CYS A 239 33.96 19.11 -2.15
C CYS A 239 33.48 18.96 -0.69
N GLN A 240 32.95 20.05 -0.12
CA GLN A 240 32.25 20.00 1.17
C GLN A 240 30.81 19.48 0.95
N SER A 241 30.58 18.18 1.08
CA SER A 241 29.26 17.55 0.88
C SER A 241 28.66 17.06 2.20
N TRP A 242 27.34 17.01 2.29
CA TRP A 242 26.64 16.39 3.42
C TRP A 242 26.65 14.85 3.35
N TYR A 243 27.02 14.29 2.20
CA TYR A 243 27.13 12.85 1.98
C TYR A 243 28.17 12.16 2.86
N LYS A 244 29.15 12.92 3.35
CA LYS A 244 30.25 12.48 4.20
C LYS A 244 30.22 13.21 5.54
N ASP A 245 30.64 12.51 6.60
CA ASP A 245 30.85 13.14 7.88
C ASP A 245 32.03 14.12 7.80
N ARG A 246 31.83 15.35 8.31
CA ARG A 246 32.83 16.43 8.18
C ARG A 246 34.09 16.22 9.02
N LYS A 247 34.05 15.36 10.05
CA LYS A 247 35.18 15.13 10.96
C LYS A 247 36.08 13.99 10.50
N SER A 248 35.47 12.88 10.08
CA SER A 248 36.16 11.66 9.66
C SER A 248 36.39 11.58 8.15
N GLY A 249 35.61 12.30 7.35
CA GLY A 249 35.62 12.19 5.88
C GLY A 249 34.94 10.94 5.32
N ARG A 250 34.51 9.99 6.18
CA ARG A 250 33.77 8.76 5.78
C ARG A 250 32.49 9.16 5.02
N VAL A 251 32.22 8.50 3.89
CA VAL A 251 30.95 8.64 3.16
C VAL A 251 29.91 7.77 3.85
N VAL A 252 28.86 8.37 4.38
CA VAL A 252 27.87 7.70 5.24
C VAL A 252 26.46 7.70 4.66
N ALA A 253 26.18 8.54 3.66
CA ALA A 253 24.82 8.74 3.17
C ALA A 253 24.52 7.97 1.87
N VAL A 254 25.53 7.69 1.05
CA VAL A 254 25.39 7.28 -0.37
C VAL A 254 25.78 5.81 -0.55
N TRP A 255 25.07 5.10 -1.43
CA TRP A 255 25.40 3.72 -1.79
C TRP A 255 26.67 3.65 -2.68
N PRO A 256 27.60 2.69 -2.47
CA PRO A 256 28.83 2.55 -3.26
C PRO A 256 28.59 1.84 -4.62
N GLY A 257 27.54 2.20 -5.37
CA GLY A 257 27.17 1.53 -6.62
C GLY A 257 26.03 2.21 -7.36
N SER A 258 25.58 1.64 -8.47
CA SER A 258 24.39 2.14 -9.18
C SER A 258 23.11 1.87 -8.38
N SER A 259 22.01 2.55 -8.70
CA SER A 259 20.69 2.22 -8.13
C SER A 259 20.26 0.80 -8.49
N LEU A 260 20.61 0.30 -9.69
CA LEU A 260 20.33 -1.07 -10.11
C LEU A 260 21.11 -2.09 -9.26
N HIS A 261 22.39 -1.83 -9.00
CA HIS A 261 23.22 -2.67 -8.10
C HIS A 261 22.64 -2.73 -6.68
N PHE A 262 22.08 -1.62 -6.17
CA PHE A 262 21.35 -1.64 -4.89
C PHE A 262 20.12 -2.56 -4.96
N MET A 263 19.32 -2.44 -6.01
CA MET A 263 18.12 -3.27 -6.19
C MET A 263 18.45 -4.76 -6.32
N GLU A 264 19.54 -5.12 -6.98
CA GLU A 264 20.07 -6.49 -7.07
C GLU A 264 20.48 -7.00 -5.68
N MET A 265 21.29 -6.23 -4.94
CA MET A 265 21.78 -6.60 -3.60
C MET A 265 20.67 -6.76 -2.55
N ILE A 266 19.52 -6.12 -2.73
CA ILE A 266 18.37 -6.22 -1.81
C ILE A 266 17.22 -7.09 -2.36
N ALA A 267 17.38 -7.68 -3.55
CA ALA A 267 16.33 -8.50 -4.16
C ALA A 267 16.01 -9.73 -3.30
N THR A 268 17.05 -10.39 -2.78
CA THR A 268 16.95 -11.57 -1.91
C THR A 268 17.74 -11.30 -0.61
N PRO A 269 17.09 -11.25 0.56
CA PRO A 269 17.80 -11.02 1.81
C PRO A 269 18.73 -12.20 2.17
N ARG A 270 19.96 -11.86 2.55
CA ARG A 270 20.99 -12.79 3.02
C ARG A 270 20.75 -13.18 4.48
N TRP A 271 19.91 -14.19 4.72
CA TRP A 271 19.51 -14.58 6.08
C TRP A 271 20.68 -15.08 6.94
N GLU A 272 21.75 -15.58 6.31
CA GLU A 272 22.99 -15.99 6.97
C GLU A 272 23.73 -14.83 7.66
N ASP A 273 23.48 -13.58 7.24
CA ASP A 273 24.08 -12.37 7.81
C ASP A 273 23.40 -11.93 9.13
N PHE A 274 22.29 -12.58 9.52
CA PHE A 274 21.50 -12.28 10.70
C PHE A 274 21.62 -13.36 11.80
N ASP A 275 21.50 -12.93 13.06
CA ASP A 275 21.19 -13.77 14.19
C ASP A 275 19.67 -13.92 14.29
N ILE A 276 19.19 -15.13 14.00
CA ILE A 276 17.76 -15.47 14.00
C ILE A 276 17.44 -16.24 15.27
N LYS A 277 16.54 -15.70 16.10
CA LYS A 277 15.99 -16.42 17.26
C LYS A 277 14.54 -16.78 17.00
N TYR A 278 14.22 -18.06 17.14
CA TYR A 278 12.86 -18.59 16.98
C TYR A 278 12.04 -18.46 18.27
N ILE A 279 10.71 -18.52 18.16
CA ILE A 279 9.79 -18.53 19.30
C ILE A 279 9.93 -19.85 20.06
N ASN A 280 10.00 -20.97 19.34
CA ASN A 280 10.14 -22.32 19.89
C ASN A 280 11.61 -22.79 19.87
N SER A 281 11.92 -23.79 20.69
CA SER A 281 13.24 -24.44 20.72
C SER A 281 13.56 -25.23 19.44
N ASN A 282 12.54 -25.78 18.78
CA ASN A 282 12.70 -26.44 17.47
C ASN A 282 12.45 -25.42 16.33
N PRO A 283 13.48 -25.06 15.54
CA PRO A 283 13.34 -24.11 14.44
C PRO A 283 12.47 -24.64 13.29
N PHE A 284 12.17 -25.94 13.21
CA PHE A 284 11.27 -26.54 12.22
C PHE A 284 9.79 -26.54 12.65
N SER A 285 9.46 -25.98 13.83
CA SER A 285 8.07 -25.88 14.31
C SER A 285 7.12 -25.11 13.37
N PHE A 286 7.65 -24.30 12.44
CA PHE A 286 6.84 -23.68 11.37
C PHE A 286 6.22 -24.68 10.39
N MET A 287 6.80 -25.88 10.24
CA MET A 287 6.24 -26.94 9.38
C MET A 287 4.88 -27.46 9.85
N GLY A 288 4.50 -27.16 11.10
CA GLY A 288 3.23 -27.60 11.67
C GLY A 288 3.14 -29.12 11.75
N ASN A 289 2.12 -29.68 11.11
CA ASN A 289 1.81 -31.12 11.07
C ASN A 289 2.23 -31.79 9.75
N GLY A 290 3.00 -31.12 8.89
CA GLY A 290 3.45 -31.66 7.61
C GLY A 290 2.39 -31.66 6.49
N ILE A 291 1.16 -31.24 6.77
CA ILE A 291 0.09 -31.08 5.76
C ILE A 291 0.24 -29.72 5.09
N SER A 292 0.36 -29.69 3.76
CA SER A 292 0.44 -28.44 3.02
C SER A 292 -0.86 -27.64 3.10
N GLN A 293 -0.77 -26.33 2.84
CA GLN A 293 -1.96 -25.47 2.81
C GLN A 293 -2.93 -25.81 1.66
N ARG A 294 -2.51 -26.59 0.64
CA ARG A 294 -3.42 -27.09 -0.40
C ARG A 294 -4.20 -28.30 0.08
N GLU A 295 -3.50 -29.30 0.62
CA GLU A 295 -4.10 -30.50 1.22
C GLU A 295 -5.09 -30.14 2.33
N ALA A 296 -4.69 -29.22 3.23
CA ALA A 296 -5.54 -28.77 4.34
C ALA A 296 -6.83 -28.05 3.92
N LYS A 297 -6.95 -27.65 2.65
CA LYS A 297 -8.11 -26.96 2.07
C LYS A 297 -8.83 -27.75 0.98
N GLY A 298 -8.34 -28.96 0.65
CA GLY A 298 -8.85 -29.73 -0.51
C GLY A 298 -8.64 -29.03 -1.86
N GLU A 299 -7.64 -28.15 -1.99
CA GLU A 299 -7.27 -27.53 -3.27
C GLU A 299 -6.63 -28.59 -4.22
N ASP A 300 -6.56 -28.30 -5.51
CA ASP A 300 -5.87 -29.16 -6.48
C ASP A 300 -4.39 -29.37 -6.10
N LEU A 301 -4.03 -30.64 -5.98
CA LEU A 301 -2.70 -31.11 -5.58
C LEU A 301 -1.73 -31.21 -6.77
N THR A 302 -2.20 -30.94 -7.99
CA THR A 302 -1.39 -30.95 -9.21
C THR A 302 -0.30 -29.87 -9.14
N TYR A 303 0.95 -30.31 -9.04
CA TYR A 303 2.10 -29.41 -8.96
C TYR A 303 2.35 -28.66 -10.28
N CYS A 304 2.29 -29.37 -11.41
CA CYS A 304 2.77 -28.92 -12.72
C CYS A 304 2.02 -27.72 -13.32
N GLU A 305 0.72 -27.56 -13.04
CA GLU A 305 -0.08 -26.48 -13.62
C GLU A 305 -0.02 -25.17 -12.80
N SER A 306 0.53 -25.25 -11.59
CA SER A 306 0.51 -24.14 -10.64
C SER A 306 1.68 -23.14 -10.80
N ARG A 307 1.66 -22.33 -11.86
CA ARG A 307 2.59 -21.18 -12.03
C ARG A 307 2.36 -20.02 -11.03
N ARG A 308 1.52 -20.19 -10.00
CA ARG A 308 1.40 -19.23 -8.89
C ARG A 308 2.62 -19.37 -7.98
N TRP A 309 3.46 -18.34 -7.98
CA TRP A 309 4.57 -18.17 -7.04
C TRP A 309 4.12 -18.46 -5.60
N PHE A 310 4.97 -19.17 -4.84
CA PHE A 310 4.74 -19.52 -3.43
C PHE A 310 4.83 -18.31 -2.49
N GLY A 311 3.90 -17.37 -2.63
CA GLY A 311 3.74 -16.23 -1.72
C GLY A 311 2.81 -16.58 -0.56
N PHE A 312 3.38 -17.02 0.56
CA PHE A 312 2.62 -17.23 1.80
C PHE A 312 2.26 -15.89 2.47
N ARG A 313 1.04 -15.80 3.00
CA ARG A 313 0.52 -14.67 3.80
C ARG A 313 0.25 -15.08 5.26
N PRO A 314 0.10 -14.12 6.20
CA PRO A 314 0.34 -14.36 7.62
C PRO A 314 -0.76 -15.17 8.33
N ARG A 315 -0.37 -15.98 9.34
CA ARG A 315 -1.30 -16.52 10.34
C ARG A 315 -1.76 -15.41 11.30
N SER A 316 -2.78 -14.65 10.91
CA SER A 316 -3.73 -13.98 11.82
C SER A 316 -4.86 -13.30 11.04
N ALA A 317 -5.77 -14.11 10.50
CA ALA A 317 -7.06 -13.66 10.01
C ALA A 317 -8.16 -14.45 10.74
N TYR A 318 -8.91 -13.79 11.62
CA TYR A 318 -10.15 -14.37 12.16
C TYR A 318 -11.22 -14.27 11.08
N CYS A 319 -11.67 -15.43 10.59
CA CYS A 319 -12.75 -15.51 9.61
C CYS A 319 -14.07 -15.87 10.32
N LEU A 320 -15.10 -15.05 10.11
CA LEU A 320 -16.48 -15.33 10.51
C LEU A 320 -17.39 -15.13 9.29
N ILE A 321 -17.57 -16.18 8.49
CA ILE A 321 -18.59 -16.25 7.44
C ILE A 321 -19.37 -17.57 7.59
N ARG A 322 -20.68 -17.52 7.34
CA ARG A 322 -21.67 -18.57 7.66
C ARG A 322 -22.49 -18.91 6.42
N ASN A 323 -22.91 -20.19 6.27
CA ASN A 323 -24.28 -20.69 5.95
C ASN A 323 -24.32 -21.99 5.09
N GLY A 324 -25.43 -22.76 5.01
CA GLY A 324 -26.65 -22.69 5.86
C GLY A 324 -27.94 -23.41 5.39
N ARG A 325 -28.26 -24.56 6.00
CA ARG A 325 -29.59 -25.21 6.20
C ARG A 325 -29.45 -26.12 7.44
N HIS A 326 -30.43 -26.33 8.32
CA HIS A 326 -31.89 -26.41 8.16
C HIS A 326 -32.71 -25.50 9.14
N HIS A 327 -33.98 -25.29 8.76
CA HIS A 327 -35.18 -24.87 9.53
C HIS A 327 -35.27 -23.54 10.33
N ARG A 328 -36.44 -22.90 10.16
CA ARG A 328 -36.86 -21.58 10.67
C ARG A 328 -37.07 -21.45 12.20
N ARG A 329 -36.88 -22.51 13.00
CA ARG A 329 -36.96 -22.45 14.49
C ARG A 329 -35.57 -22.42 15.19
N HIS A 330 -34.47 -22.33 14.43
CA HIS A 330 -33.10 -22.51 14.94
C HIS A 330 -32.09 -21.41 14.51
N ARG A 331 -32.53 -20.17 14.25
CA ARG A 331 -31.61 -19.08 13.84
C ARG A 331 -30.42 -18.82 14.78
N PRO A 332 -30.59 -18.82 16.13
CA PRO A 332 -29.46 -18.70 17.07
C PRO A 332 -28.52 -19.91 17.00
N ARG A 333 -29.10 -21.12 16.88
CA ARG A 333 -28.39 -22.40 16.94
C ARG A 333 -27.24 -22.51 15.93
N ARG A 334 -27.42 -22.07 14.67
CA ARG A 334 -26.34 -22.16 13.66
C ARG A 334 -25.24 -21.11 13.82
N ALA A 335 -25.55 -19.92 14.32
CA ALA A 335 -24.48 -18.98 14.65
C ALA A 335 -23.63 -19.57 15.79
N GLU A 336 -24.29 -20.22 16.75
CA GLU A 336 -23.65 -20.88 17.88
C GLU A 336 -22.95 -22.19 17.52
N GLU A 337 -23.39 -22.92 16.49
CA GLU A 337 -22.67 -24.05 15.88
C GLU A 337 -21.32 -23.56 15.32
N VAL A 338 -21.31 -22.53 14.47
CA VAL A 338 -20.07 -21.96 13.92
C VAL A 338 -19.19 -21.33 15.01
N ALA A 339 -19.78 -20.67 16.01
CA ALA A 339 -19.01 -20.17 17.15
C ALA A 339 -18.42 -21.32 18.00
N SER A 340 -19.12 -22.46 18.09
CA SER A 340 -18.60 -23.66 18.76
C SER A 340 -17.49 -24.34 17.96
N GLU A 341 -17.60 -24.42 16.63
CA GLU A 341 -16.54 -24.90 15.74
C GLU A 341 -15.28 -24.03 15.88
N ILE A 342 -15.44 -22.70 15.88
CA ILE A 342 -14.32 -21.77 16.11
C ILE A 342 -13.70 -21.98 17.50
N ARG A 343 -14.50 -22.12 18.57
CA ARG A 343 -13.99 -22.39 19.93
C ARG A 343 -13.35 -23.76 20.08
N ALA A 344 -13.84 -24.78 19.36
CA ALA A 344 -13.22 -26.11 19.31
C ALA A 344 -11.86 -26.09 18.57
N ALA A 345 -11.68 -25.14 17.65
CA ALA A 345 -10.41 -24.85 16.98
C ALA A 345 -9.53 -23.81 17.74
N ASP A 346 -9.73 -23.65 19.05
CA ASP A 346 -9.02 -22.70 19.95
C ASP A 346 -9.18 -21.20 19.57
N GLY A 347 -10.17 -20.88 18.74
CA GLY A 347 -10.57 -19.52 18.40
C GLY A 347 -11.55 -18.90 19.40
N LYS A 348 -11.76 -17.59 19.28
CA LYS A 348 -12.74 -16.85 20.10
C LYS A 348 -13.92 -16.42 19.25
N ALA A 349 -15.12 -16.90 19.59
CA ALA A 349 -16.36 -16.51 18.94
C ALA A 349 -17.54 -16.54 19.92
N GLU A 350 -18.44 -15.57 19.77
CA GLU A 350 -19.73 -15.50 20.46
C GLU A 350 -20.83 -15.35 19.40
N ALA A 351 -21.90 -16.13 19.51
CA ALA A 351 -23.05 -16.02 18.64
C ALA A 351 -24.17 -15.22 19.31
N ARG A 352 -24.71 -14.21 18.60
CA ARG A 352 -25.91 -13.49 19.01
C ARG A 352 -26.95 -13.51 17.91
N GLY A 353 -28.19 -13.78 18.30
CA GLY A 353 -29.35 -13.63 17.43
C GLY A 353 -29.89 -12.21 17.53
N ILE A 354 -29.94 -11.51 16.41
CA ILE A 354 -30.51 -10.16 16.26
C ILE A 354 -31.33 -10.11 14.97
N ASP A 355 -32.28 -9.19 14.90
CA ASP A 355 -32.95 -8.79 13.66
C ASP A 355 -32.33 -7.50 13.10
N VAL A 356 -31.66 -7.60 11.94
CA VAL A 356 -30.99 -6.44 11.32
C VAL A 356 -31.96 -5.39 10.77
N SER A 357 -33.24 -5.75 10.57
CA SER A 357 -34.27 -4.77 10.20
C SER A 357 -34.60 -3.80 11.33
N ARG A 358 -34.14 -4.07 12.56
CA ARG A 358 -34.44 -3.31 13.77
C ARG A 358 -33.22 -2.47 14.22
N PRO A 359 -33.29 -1.12 14.15
CA PRO A 359 -32.15 -0.29 14.51
C PRO A 359 -31.80 -0.39 16.00
N ASP A 360 -32.79 -0.60 16.87
CA ASP A 360 -32.64 -0.75 18.32
C ASP A 360 -31.85 -2.00 18.71
N GLU A 361 -32.01 -3.11 17.98
CA GLU A 361 -31.21 -4.32 18.21
C GLU A 361 -29.74 -4.14 17.78
N LEU A 362 -29.47 -3.30 16.78
CA LEU A 362 -28.11 -2.97 16.35
C LEU A 362 -27.41 -2.00 17.29
N ASP A 363 -28.14 -1.04 17.87
CA ASP A 363 -27.60 -0.17 18.94
C ASP A 363 -27.26 -0.98 20.19
N ALA A 364 -28.15 -1.91 20.59
CA ALA A 364 -27.89 -2.82 21.70
C ALA A 364 -26.67 -3.74 21.44
N LEU A 365 -26.50 -4.22 20.20
CA LEU A 365 -25.30 -4.96 19.80
C LEU A 365 -24.04 -4.10 19.88
N ALA A 366 -24.06 -2.88 19.35
CA ALA A 366 -22.91 -1.98 19.34
C ALA A 366 -22.44 -1.67 20.77
N ALA A 367 -23.37 -1.31 21.66
CA ALA A 367 -23.10 -1.08 23.07
C ALA A 367 -22.56 -2.33 23.78
N TYR A 368 -23.13 -3.50 23.51
CA TYR A 368 -22.65 -4.77 24.07
C TYR A 368 -21.22 -5.09 23.62
N VAL A 369 -20.94 -5.01 22.31
CA VAL A 369 -19.62 -5.31 21.73
C VAL A 369 -18.58 -4.34 22.26
N HIS A 370 -18.89 -3.04 22.33
CA HIS A 370 -17.98 -2.05 22.88
C HIS A 370 -17.65 -2.33 24.35
N THR A 371 -18.65 -2.71 25.16
CA THR A 371 -18.47 -3.00 26.59
C THR A 371 -17.64 -4.27 26.85
N HIS A 372 -17.83 -5.33 26.04
CA HIS A 372 -17.24 -6.65 26.30
C HIS A 372 -15.95 -6.92 25.51
N TYR A 373 -15.77 -6.27 24.36
CA TYR A 373 -14.67 -6.51 23.41
C TYR A 373 -13.91 -5.24 22.99
N GLY A 374 -14.44 -4.05 23.28
CA GLY A 374 -13.80 -2.78 22.94
C GLY A 374 -13.98 -2.40 21.47
N ASP A 375 -12.87 -2.08 20.80
CA ASP A 375 -12.90 -1.49 19.46
C ASP A 375 -13.16 -2.51 18.35
N VAL A 376 -14.20 -2.28 17.56
CA VAL A 376 -14.51 -3.09 16.38
C VAL A 376 -13.48 -2.82 15.28
N ARG A 377 -12.69 -3.84 14.93
CA ARG A 377 -11.65 -3.75 13.87
C ARG A 377 -12.20 -4.07 12.49
N LEU A 378 -13.20 -4.95 12.40
CA LEU A 378 -13.83 -5.41 11.15
C LEU A 378 -15.34 -5.54 11.35
N LEU A 379 -16.13 -4.86 10.53
CA LEU A 379 -17.58 -5.01 10.40
C LEU A 379 -17.89 -5.66 9.04
N ILE A 380 -18.71 -6.72 9.03
CA ILE A 380 -19.21 -7.35 7.80
C ILE A 380 -20.74 -7.36 7.81
N ASN A 381 -21.35 -6.48 7.01
CA ASN A 381 -22.78 -6.41 6.79
C ASN A 381 -23.19 -7.46 5.73
N ASN A 382 -23.30 -8.72 6.17
CA ASN A 382 -23.57 -9.90 5.32
C ASN A 382 -25.05 -10.33 5.25
N ALA A 383 -25.92 -9.76 6.10
CA ALA A 383 -27.32 -10.20 6.16
C ALA A 383 -28.08 -9.83 4.87
N ALA A 384 -28.59 -10.84 4.17
CA ALA A 384 -29.43 -10.68 2.99
C ALA A 384 -30.41 -11.85 2.81
N ILE A 385 -31.53 -11.59 2.14
CA ILE A 385 -32.51 -12.57 1.70
C ILE A 385 -32.81 -12.44 0.21
N GLU A 386 -33.13 -13.57 -0.41
CA GLU A 386 -33.53 -13.69 -1.82
C GLU A 386 -35.05 -13.72 -1.96
N THR A 387 -35.58 -12.98 -2.94
CA THR A 387 -37.02 -12.81 -3.18
C THR A 387 -37.31 -12.88 -4.67
N LEU A 388 -37.78 -14.04 -5.11
CA LEU A 388 -38.11 -14.33 -6.50
C LEU A 388 -39.57 -14.00 -6.84
N GLY A 389 -39.79 -13.53 -8.07
CA GLY A 389 -41.10 -13.22 -8.66
C GLY A 389 -41.02 -12.05 -9.65
N THR A 390 -42.05 -11.88 -10.47
CA THR A 390 -42.17 -10.66 -11.30
C THR A 390 -42.49 -9.45 -10.42
N LEU A 391 -42.17 -8.24 -10.90
CA LEU A 391 -42.35 -6.99 -10.13
C LEU A 391 -43.79 -6.78 -9.64
N TRP A 392 -44.78 -7.18 -10.44
CA TRP A 392 -46.22 -6.98 -10.18
C TRP A 392 -46.87 -8.11 -9.36
N GLU A 393 -46.23 -9.28 -9.22
CA GLU A 393 -46.73 -10.41 -8.42
C GLU A 393 -46.19 -10.41 -6.97
N LEU A 394 -45.16 -9.62 -6.70
CA LEU A 394 -44.56 -9.51 -5.37
C LEU A 394 -45.43 -8.67 -4.43
N SER A 395 -46.03 -9.31 -3.43
CA SER A 395 -46.79 -8.63 -2.38
C SER A 395 -45.93 -7.62 -1.60
N SER A 396 -46.55 -6.51 -1.18
CA SER A 396 -45.88 -5.42 -0.44
C SER A 396 -45.12 -5.93 0.79
N THR A 397 -45.68 -6.88 1.55
CA THR A 397 -44.99 -7.47 2.71
C THR A 397 -43.68 -8.17 2.34
N ARG A 398 -43.60 -8.83 1.17
CA ARG A 398 -42.37 -9.48 0.68
C ARG A 398 -41.35 -8.45 0.21
N TRP A 399 -41.79 -7.38 -0.45
CA TRP A 399 -40.96 -6.21 -0.75
C TRP A 399 -40.36 -5.62 0.52
N GLU A 400 -41.19 -5.19 1.47
CA GLU A 400 -40.75 -4.59 2.73
C GLU A 400 -39.79 -5.50 3.48
N THR A 401 -40.07 -6.80 3.60
CA THR A 401 -39.13 -7.73 4.27
C THR A 401 -37.77 -7.77 3.58
N THR A 402 -37.72 -7.64 2.25
CA THR A 402 -36.47 -7.68 1.47
C THR A 402 -35.70 -6.37 1.59
N LEU A 403 -36.37 -5.22 1.50
CA LEU A 403 -35.77 -3.89 1.67
C LEU A 403 -35.24 -3.69 3.10
N ASN A 404 -36.05 -4.05 4.10
CA ASN A 404 -35.69 -3.88 5.52
C ASN A 404 -34.55 -4.79 5.97
N VAL A 405 -34.35 -5.97 5.35
CA VAL A 405 -33.17 -6.80 5.63
C VAL A 405 -31.97 -6.38 4.80
N ASN A 406 -32.12 -6.26 3.48
CA ASN A 406 -30.96 -6.13 2.57
C ASN A 406 -30.40 -4.70 2.50
N ILE A 407 -31.24 -3.67 2.68
CA ILE A 407 -30.82 -2.25 2.60
C ILE A 407 -30.70 -1.66 4.00
N HIS A 408 -31.76 -1.73 4.80
CA HIS A 408 -31.74 -1.15 6.14
C HIS A 408 -30.78 -1.87 7.09
N GLY A 409 -30.59 -3.20 6.95
CA GLY A 409 -29.61 -3.96 7.74
C GLY A 409 -28.18 -3.39 7.69
N PRO A 410 -27.55 -3.26 6.52
CA PRO A 410 -26.26 -2.59 6.37
C PRO A 410 -26.24 -1.13 6.85
N ILE A 411 -27.31 -0.36 6.62
CA ILE A 411 -27.41 1.03 7.08
C ILE A 411 -27.41 1.09 8.62
N HIS A 412 -28.20 0.24 9.29
CA HIS A 412 -28.25 0.15 10.75
C HIS A 412 -26.92 -0.31 11.34
N GLY A 413 -26.27 -1.31 10.73
CA GLY A 413 -24.95 -1.79 11.15
C GLY A 413 -23.88 -0.70 11.09
N VAL A 414 -23.81 0.04 9.97
CA VAL A 414 -22.90 1.18 9.82
C VAL A 414 -23.26 2.29 10.82
N ARG A 415 -24.53 2.71 10.90
CA ARG A 415 -24.97 3.78 11.83
C ARG A 415 -24.60 3.48 13.27
N ALA A 416 -24.80 2.26 13.73
CA ALA A 416 -24.59 1.88 15.13
C ALA A 416 -23.10 1.63 15.46
N LEU A 417 -22.34 0.96 14.58
CA LEU A 417 -20.96 0.56 14.91
C LEU A 417 -19.88 1.53 14.40
N LEU A 418 -20.08 2.23 13.28
CA LEU A 418 -19.06 3.10 12.68
C LEU A 418 -18.59 4.24 13.63
N PRO A 419 -19.46 4.91 14.42
CA PRO A 419 -18.99 5.93 15.37
C PRO A 419 -17.99 5.40 16.40
N HIS A 420 -18.19 4.16 16.90
CA HIS A 420 -17.25 3.50 17.79
C HIS A 420 -15.94 3.13 17.07
N MET A 421 -16.03 2.67 15.83
CA MET A 421 -14.84 2.38 15.00
C MET A 421 -14.01 3.66 14.76
N MET A 422 -14.65 4.78 14.48
CA MET A 422 -14.01 6.10 14.32
C MET A 422 -13.35 6.58 15.62
N ALA A 423 -14.03 6.44 16.76
CA ALA A 423 -13.50 6.82 18.07
C ALA A 423 -12.23 6.04 18.47
N SER A 424 -12.05 4.81 17.96
CA SER A 424 -10.88 3.98 18.27
C SER A 424 -9.55 4.52 17.72
N VAL A 425 -9.61 5.42 16.73
CA VAL A 425 -8.48 5.95 15.90
C VAL A 425 -7.56 4.91 15.24
N LYS A 426 -7.87 3.61 15.33
CA LYS A 426 -7.12 2.51 14.73
C LYS A 426 -7.63 2.22 13.32
N GLU A 427 -6.78 1.66 12.46
CA GLU A 427 -7.13 1.31 11.06
C GLU A 427 -8.18 0.19 11.01
N CYS A 428 -9.43 0.46 10.62
CA CYS A 428 -10.52 -0.55 10.62
C CYS A 428 -11.04 -0.88 9.21
N TRP A 429 -11.90 -1.89 9.10
CA TRP A 429 -12.54 -2.33 7.86
C TRP A 429 -14.06 -2.42 7.99
N ASN A 430 -14.80 -1.93 7.00
CA ASN A 430 -16.24 -2.14 6.83
C ASN A 430 -16.51 -2.79 5.46
N ALA A 431 -17.03 -4.02 5.47
CA ALA A 431 -17.41 -4.77 4.28
C ALA A 431 -18.93 -4.91 4.20
N ASN A 432 -19.54 -4.42 3.12
CA ASN A 432 -20.95 -4.57 2.82
C ASN A 432 -21.13 -5.61 1.72
N VAL A 433 -22.00 -6.60 1.91
CA VAL A 433 -22.17 -7.69 0.93
C VAL A 433 -23.20 -7.31 -0.14
N SER A 434 -22.69 -6.86 -1.27
CA SER A 434 -23.40 -6.58 -2.53
C SER A 434 -23.62 -7.89 -3.31
N SER A 435 -23.58 -7.87 -4.64
CA SER A 435 -23.64 -9.03 -5.55
C SER A 435 -23.28 -8.58 -6.98
N VAL A 436 -22.93 -9.51 -7.88
CA VAL A 436 -22.95 -9.23 -9.34
C VAL A 436 -24.31 -8.70 -9.81
N GLY A 437 -25.41 -9.05 -9.13
CA GLY A 437 -26.75 -8.48 -9.33
C GLY A 437 -26.90 -6.99 -8.98
N ALA A 438 -25.85 -6.32 -8.49
CA ALA A 438 -25.77 -4.86 -8.39
C ALA A 438 -25.39 -4.17 -9.71
N PHE A 439 -25.04 -4.94 -10.74
CA PHE A 439 -24.53 -4.41 -12.02
C PHE A 439 -25.33 -4.90 -13.22
N THR A 440 -26.17 -5.92 -13.09
CA THR A 440 -27.08 -6.43 -14.14
C THR A 440 -28.53 -6.46 -13.63
N THR A 441 -29.50 -6.51 -14.54
CA THR A 441 -30.90 -6.81 -14.17
C THR A 441 -31.24 -8.23 -14.59
N ILE A 442 -31.89 -9.01 -13.71
CA ILE A 442 -32.24 -10.41 -13.97
C ILE A 442 -33.76 -10.56 -13.81
N PRO A 443 -34.49 -10.99 -14.85
CA PRO A 443 -35.92 -11.25 -14.77
C PRO A 443 -36.26 -12.21 -13.62
N GLY A 444 -37.27 -11.88 -12.81
CA GLY A 444 -37.66 -12.68 -11.65
C GLY A 444 -36.82 -12.47 -10.37
N GLN A 445 -35.72 -11.69 -10.41
CA GLN A 445 -34.89 -11.34 -9.24
C GLN A 445 -34.90 -9.84 -8.92
N SER A 446 -35.84 -9.07 -9.49
CA SER A 446 -35.80 -7.61 -9.51
C SER A 446 -35.74 -6.98 -8.11
N ALA A 447 -36.46 -7.53 -7.12
CA ALA A 447 -36.42 -7.06 -5.74
C ALA A 447 -35.03 -7.22 -5.11
N TYR A 448 -34.37 -8.36 -5.32
CA TYR A 448 -33.01 -8.59 -4.85
C TYR A 448 -32.00 -7.68 -5.58
N ALA A 449 -32.07 -7.63 -6.91
CA ALA A 449 -31.17 -6.80 -7.73
C ALA A 449 -31.22 -5.32 -7.32
N ILE A 450 -32.42 -4.75 -7.11
CA ILE A 450 -32.60 -3.38 -6.60
C ILE A 450 -31.91 -3.19 -5.24
N THR A 451 -32.08 -4.13 -4.30
CA THR A 451 -31.39 -4.03 -2.99
C THR A 451 -29.87 -4.08 -3.12
N LYS A 452 -29.33 -4.81 -4.09
CA LYS A 452 -27.88 -4.90 -4.32
C LYS A 452 -27.32 -3.66 -5.03
N HIS A 453 -28.05 -3.05 -5.97
CA HIS A 453 -27.71 -1.72 -6.49
C HIS A 453 -27.70 -0.67 -5.37
N ALA A 454 -28.68 -0.69 -4.45
CA ALA A 454 -28.72 0.22 -3.31
C ALA A 454 -27.54 0.02 -2.34
N VAL A 455 -27.20 -1.23 -1.99
CA VAL A 455 -26.02 -1.55 -1.15
C VAL A 455 -24.72 -1.14 -1.84
N GLN A 456 -24.60 -1.31 -3.16
CA GLN A 456 -23.43 -0.87 -3.93
C GLN A 456 -23.23 0.65 -3.81
N ALA A 457 -24.27 1.43 -4.15
CA ALA A 457 -24.22 2.89 -4.09
C ALA A 457 -23.94 3.41 -2.67
N PHE A 458 -24.61 2.86 -1.65
CA PHE A 458 -24.36 3.18 -0.24
C PHE A 458 -22.90 2.95 0.17
N THR A 459 -22.30 1.85 -0.29
CA THR A 459 -20.92 1.50 0.05
C THR A 459 -19.89 2.41 -0.63
N GLU A 460 -20.16 2.83 -1.86
CA GLU A 460 -19.34 3.80 -2.59
C GLU A 460 -19.42 5.19 -1.98
N SER A 461 -20.63 5.67 -1.63
CA SER A 461 -20.82 6.92 -0.90
C SER A 461 -20.05 6.94 0.41
N LEU A 462 -20.20 5.89 1.23
CA LEU A 462 -19.49 5.74 2.50
C LEU A 462 -17.96 5.72 2.33
N HIS A 463 -17.45 5.09 1.26
CA HIS A 463 -16.02 5.12 0.95
C HIS A 463 -15.51 6.53 0.66
N VAL A 464 -16.22 7.28 -0.21
CA VAL A 464 -15.85 8.65 -0.59
C VAL A 464 -15.91 9.59 0.61
N GLU A 465 -16.96 9.51 1.43
CA GLU A 465 -17.12 10.32 2.64
C GLU A 465 -15.98 10.10 3.63
N LEU A 466 -15.69 8.84 4.00
CA LEU A 466 -14.62 8.53 4.96
C LEU A 466 -13.22 8.89 4.43
N ARG A 467 -12.97 8.69 3.12
CA ARG A 467 -11.71 9.11 2.47
C ARG A 467 -11.54 10.62 2.47
N SER A 468 -12.60 11.39 2.20
CA SER A 468 -12.56 12.86 2.18
C SER A 468 -12.16 13.44 3.55
N GLN A 469 -12.62 12.81 4.62
CA GLN A 469 -12.31 13.19 6.01
C GLN A 469 -11.01 12.55 6.55
N LYS A 470 -10.31 11.76 5.72
CA LYS A 470 -9.07 11.02 6.08
C LYS A 470 -9.24 10.08 7.27
N ILE A 471 -10.45 9.55 7.47
CA ILE A 471 -10.75 8.59 8.52
C ILE A 471 -10.10 7.24 8.16
N PRO A 472 -9.36 6.58 9.07
CA PRO A 472 -8.61 5.35 8.77
C PRO A 472 -9.53 4.12 8.78
N ILE A 473 -10.59 4.14 7.97
CA ILE A 473 -11.53 3.02 7.81
C ILE A 473 -11.62 2.66 6.33
N HIS A 474 -11.23 1.43 6.00
CA HIS A 474 -11.34 0.87 4.66
C HIS A 474 -12.78 0.40 4.41
N VAL A 475 -13.41 0.93 3.37
CA VAL A 475 -14.78 0.58 2.98
C VAL A 475 -14.76 -0.25 1.71
N SER A 476 -15.55 -1.32 1.72
CA SER A 476 -15.48 -2.41 0.76
C SER A 476 -16.86 -2.95 0.39
N SER A 477 -17.16 -3.00 -0.91
CA SER A 477 -18.30 -3.72 -1.48
C SER A 477 -17.85 -5.11 -1.90
N VAL A 478 -18.47 -6.12 -1.29
CA VAL A 478 -18.22 -7.53 -1.58
C VAL A 478 -19.21 -7.98 -2.66
N ILE A 479 -18.70 -8.37 -3.83
CA ILE A 479 -19.46 -8.61 -5.05
C ILE A 479 -19.35 -10.11 -5.40
N PRO A 480 -20.09 -10.99 -4.71
CA PRO A 480 -20.11 -12.41 -5.04
C PRO A 480 -20.86 -12.66 -6.35
N GLY A 481 -20.29 -13.55 -7.17
CA GLY A 481 -20.98 -14.25 -8.25
C GLY A 481 -21.81 -15.43 -7.71
N LEU A 482 -21.96 -16.49 -8.52
CA LEU A 482 -22.67 -17.71 -8.11
C LEU A 482 -21.84 -18.52 -7.11
N LEU A 483 -22.40 -18.76 -5.92
CA LEU A 483 -21.74 -19.49 -4.82
C LEU A 483 -22.56 -20.72 -4.41
N ASN A 484 -21.88 -21.81 -4.00
CA ASN A 484 -22.48 -23.06 -3.55
C ASN A 484 -22.17 -23.36 -2.07
N PRO A 485 -23.16 -23.62 -1.18
CA PRO A 485 -24.62 -23.54 -1.38
C PRO A 485 -25.15 -22.09 -1.34
N GLY A 486 -25.84 -21.71 -2.41
CA GLY A 486 -26.17 -20.31 -2.72
C GLY A 486 -27.33 -19.69 -1.95
N ILE A 487 -27.63 -18.43 -2.27
CA ILE A 487 -28.78 -17.72 -1.70
C ILE A 487 -30.13 -18.26 -2.24
N PHE A 488 -30.15 -18.80 -3.47
CA PHE A 488 -31.33 -19.38 -4.14
C PHE A 488 -31.89 -20.63 -3.45
N ASP A 489 -31.05 -21.37 -2.73
CA ASP A 489 -31.52 -22.39 -1.80
C ASP A 489 -32.48 -21.79 -0.78
N ARG A 490 -32.14 -20.61 -0.24
CA ARG A 490 -32.76 -19.97 0.93
C ARG A 490 -33.88 -18.97 0.59
N ALA A 491 -34.18 -18.78 -0.70
CA ALA A 491 -35.34 -18.00 -1.14
C ALA A 491 -36.64 -18.50 -0.47
N GLN A 492 -37.56 -17.59 -0.18
CA GLN A 492 -38.65 -17.84 0.79
C GLN A 492 -39.60 -18.98 0.39
N GLN A 493 -39.78 -19.97 1.27
CA GLN A 493 -40.60 -21.17 1.06
C GLN A 493 -42.11 -20.99 1.38
N ASN A 494 -42.69 -19.80 1.21
CA ASN A 494 -44.15 -19.61 1.38
C ASN A 494 -44.85 -19.72 0.02
N THR A 495 -45.29 -20.92 -0.32
CA THR A 495 -45.78 -21.35 -1.64
C THR A 495 -47.23 -20.94 -1.96
N ALA A 496 -47.80 -19.96 -1.27
CA ALA A 496 -49.23 -19.62 -1.40
C ALA A 496 -49.58 -18.69 -2.58
N THR A 497 -48.61 -17.94 -3.13
CA THR A 497 -48.87 -16.87 -4.11
C THR A 497 -47.78 -16.77 -5.21
N VAL A 498 -47.15 -17.89 -5.57
CA VAL A 498 -46.06 -17.92 -6.56
C VAL A 498 -46.43 -18.90 -7.66
N ASP A 499 -46.33 -18.47 -8.93
CA ASP A 499 -46.56 -19.34 -10.08
C ASP A 499 -45.66 -20.60 -10.00
N PRO A 500 -46.21 -21.82 -10.18
CA PRO A 500 -45.44 -23.05 -10.28
C PRO A 500 -44.27 -23.04 -11.30
N ALA A 501 -44.27 -22.15 -12.28
CA ALA A 501 -43.14 -21.88 -13.17
C ALA A 501 -41.92 -21.31 -12.41
N TRP A 502 -42.11 -20.35 -11.50
CA TRP A 502 -41.02 -19.75 -10.73
C TRP A 502 -40.42 -20.70 -9.70
N GLU A 503 -41.21 -21.61 -9.12
CA GLU A 503 -40.67 -22.66 -8.23
C GLU A 503 -39.84 -23.70 -9.01
N ARG A 504 -40.20 -23.99 -10.27
CA ARG A 504 -39.37 -24.80 -11.18
C ARG A 504 -38.08 -24.09 -11.56
N HIS A 505 -38.16 -22.80 -11.93
CA HIS A 505 -36.98 -21.97 -12.22
C HIS A 505 -36.04 -21.86 -11.00
N ARG A 506 -36.59 -21.67 -9.79
CA ARG A 506 -35.81 -21.66 -8.54
C ARG A 506 -35.07 -22.97 -8.30
N LYS A 507 -35.72 -24.12 -8.50
CA LYS A 507 -35.07 -25.45 -8.36
C LYS A 507 -33.96 -25.63 -9.40
N SER A 508 -34.23 -25.32 -10.67
CA SER A 508 -33.23 -25.39 -11.74
C SER A 508 -32.02 -24.49 -11.50
N MET A 509 -32.22 -23.25 -11.02
CA MET A 509 -31.11 -22.38 -10.61
C MET A 509 -30.36 -22.91 -9.40
N ALA A 510 -31.05 -23.48 -8.41
CA ALA A 510 -30.38 -24.09 -7.25
C ALA A 510 -29.52 -25.30 -7.70
N GLU A 511 -30.05 -26.19 -8.51
CA GLU A 511 -29.34 -27.35 -9.08
C GLU A 511 -28.13 -26.93 -9.93
N MET A 512 -28.30 -25.91 -10.79
CA MET A 512 -27.19 -25.32 -11.56
C MET A 512 -26.11 -24.77 -10.64
N VAL A 513 -26.47 -23.96 -9.63
CA VAL A 513 -25.53 -23.38 -8.67
C VAL A 513 -24.83 -24.45 -7.84
N TRP A 514 -25.48 -25.57 -7.54
CA TRP A 514 -24.86 -26.73 -6.90
C TRP A 514 -23.82 -27.43 -7.80
N GLY A 515 -24.00 -27.41 -9.13
CA GLY A 515 -23.06 -28.00 -10.08
C GLY A 515 -21.92 -27.08 -10.53
N THR A 516 -22.13 -25.76 -10.60
CA THR A 516 -21.17 -24.80 -11.20
C THR A 516 -20.78 -23.61 -10.32
N GLY A 517 -21.40 -23.44 -9.15
CA GLY A 517 -21.11 -22.33 -8.23
C GLY A 517 -19.83 -22.54 -7.42
N MET A 518 -19.08 -21.47 -7.20
CA MET A 518 -17.87 -21.48 -6.36
C MET A 518 -18.20 -21.83 -4.90
N GLY A 519 -17.44 -22.73 -4.29
CA GLY A 519 -17.64 -23.12 -2.89
C GLY A 519 -17.53 -21.93 -1.91
N ILE A 520 -18.37 -21.90 -0.87
CA ILE A 520 -18.38 -20.81 0.13
C ILE A 520 -17.01 -20.57 0.77
N GLU A 521 -16.21 -21.62 1.02
CA GLU A 521 -14.89 -21.47 1.65
C GLU A 521 -13.89 -20.73 0.75
N GLU A 522 -13.79 -21.12 -0.52
CA GLU A 522 -12.93 -20.45 -1.51
C GLU A 522 -13.41 -19.01 -1.75
N ALA A 523 -14.72 -18.79 -1.85
CA ALA A 523 -15.29 -17.45 -1.94
C ALA A 523 -14.94 -16.60 -0.70
N SER A 524 -15.07 -17.17 0.50
CA SER A 524 -14.74 -16.49 1.76
C SER A 524 -13.26 -16.15 1.84
N ARG A 525 -12.37 -17.05 1.39
CA ARG A 525 -10.94 -16.81 1.29
C ARG A 525 -10.63 -15.64 0.35
N ILE A 526 -11.16 -15.68 -0.87
CA ILE A 526 -11.02 -14.60 -1.87
C ILE A 526 -11.55 -13.26 -1.34
N ILE A 527 -12.64 -13.27 -0.58
CA ILE A 527 -13.22 -12.07 0.02
C ILE A 527 -12.30 -11.52 1.12
N VAL A 528 -11.88 -12.35 2.09
CA VAL A 528 -11.02 -11.92 3.20
C VAL A 528 -9.63 -11.46 2.72
N GLU A 529 -9.05 -12.13 1.72
CA GLU A 529 -7.79 -11.69 1.09
C GLU A 529 -7.93 -10.30 0.46
N GLN A 530 -9.07 -9.99 -0.17
CA GLN A 530 -9.33 -8.67 -0.74
C GLN A 530 -9.67 -7.61 0.33
N ILE A 531 -10.33 -7.99 1.44
CA ILE A 531 -10.54 -7.12 2.61
C ILE A 531 -9.19 -6.67 3.18
N ALA A 532 -8.26 -7.60 3.38
CA ALA A 532 -6.91 -7.30 3.86
C ALA A 532 -6.12 -6.38 2.91
N GLU A 533 -6.44 -6.37 1.60
CA GLU A 533 -5.86 -5.47 0.61
C GLU A 533 -6.53 -4.09 0.56
N GLY A 534 -7.61 -3.86 1.32
CA GLY A 534 -8.31 -2.58 1.37
C GLY A 534 -9.00 -2.18 0.06
N LYS A 535 -9.31 -3.16 -0.80
CA LYS A 535 -10.02 -2.95 -2.07
C LYS A 535 -11.43 -2.39 -1.85
N LEU A 536 -11.87 -1.49 -2.74
CA LEU A 536 -13.26 -1.01 -2.72
C LEU A 536 -14.21 -2.04 -3.34
N TRP A 537 -13.89 -2.62 -4.49
CA TRP A 537 -14.69 -3.68 -5.12
C TRP A 537 -14.00 -5.03 -4.97
N MET A 538 -14.70 -6.02 -4.41
CA MET A 538 -14.18 -7.38 -4.19
C MET A 538 -15.01 -8.39 -4.96
N CYS A 539 -14.58 -8.71 -6.17
CA CYS A 539 -15.27 -9.69 -6.97
C CYS A 539 -14.74 -11.10 -6.70
N THR A 540 -15.62 -12.09 -6.60
CA THR A 540 -15.21 -13.51 -6.62
C THR A 540 -15.06 -14.07 -8.05
N HIS A 541 -15.65 -13.41 -9.05
CA HIS A 541 -15.65 -13.84 -10.46
C HIS A 541 -15.29 -12.68 -11.41
N PRO A 542 -14.02 -12.23 -11.45
CA PRO A 542 -13.63 -11.01 -12.15
C PRO A 542 -13.88 -11.04 -13.67
N ALA A 543 -13.80 -12.20 -14.33
CA ALA A 543 -14.09 -12.33 -15.76
C ALA A 543 -15.58 -12.05 -16.07
N VAL A 544 -16.48 -12.75 -15.39
CA VAL A 544 -17.94 -12.55 -15.47
C VAL A 544 -18.33 -11.11 -15.16
N MET A 545 -17.67 -10.50 -14.16
CA MET A 545 -17.90 -9.10 -13.81
C MET A 545 -17.46 -8.13 -14.93
N THR A 546 -16.37 -8.45 -15.64
CA THR A 546 -15.89 -7.64 -16.77
C THR A 546 -16.88 -7.67 -17.94
N GLU A 547 -17.42 -8.85 -18.26
CA GLU A 547 -18.45 -9.03 -19.30
C GLU A 547 -19.74 -8.24 -18.97
N ILE A 548 -20.23 -8.35 -17.72
CA ILE A 548 -21.41 -7.59 -17.25
C ILE A 548 -21.19 -6.08 -17.34
N LEU A 549 -20.00 -5.59 -16.97
CA LEU A 549 -19.67 -4.16 -17.09
C LEU A 549 -19.59 -3.70 -18.55
N GLN A 550 -19.01 -4.50 -19.45
CA GLN A 550 -18.94 -4.18 -20.87
C GLN A 550 -20.35 -4.07 -21.50
N GLN A 551 -21.25 -5.02 -21.19
CA GLN A 551 -22.65 -4.97 -21.61
C GLN A 551 -23.37 -3.73 -21.06
N ARG A 552 -23.11 -3.35 -19.80
CA ARG A 552 -23.66 -2.12 -19.21
C ARG A 552 -23.14 -0.85 -19.87
N ILE A 553 -21.86 -0.78 -20.19
CA ILE A 553 -21.26 0.38 -20.89
C ILE A 553 -21.91 0.53 -22.27
N GLN A 554 -21.98 -0.56 -23.05
CA GLN A 554 -22.65 -0.56 -24.36
C GLN A 554 -24.12 -0.14 -24.28
N TYR A 555 -24.85 -0.59 -23.25
CA TYR A 555 -26.23 -0.15 -23.00
C TYR A 555 -26.33 1.36 -22.76
N TYR A 556 -25.47 1.94 -21.91
CA TYR A 556 -25.49 3.37 -21.61
C TYR A 556 -24.98 4.25 -22.76
N GLU A 557 -24.01 3.79 -23.54
CA GLU A 557 -23.48 4.52 -24.71
C GLU A 557 -24.40 4.43 -25.93
N GLY A 558 -25.01 3.26 -26.18
CA GLY A 558 -25.80 2.98 -27.39
C GLY A 558 -27.32 3.12 -27.26
N GLN A 559 -27.86 3.35 -26.05
CA GLN A 559 -29.31 3.39 -25.77
C GLN A 559 -30.09 2.13 -26.21
N GLY A 560 -29.42 0.97 -26.24
CA GLY A 560 -30.04 -0.33 -26.57
C GLY A 560 -30.92 -0.90 -25.43
N GLU A 561 -31.38 -2.13 -25.58
CA GLU A 561 -32.13 -2.81 -24.51
C GLU A 561 -31.20 -3.39 -23.41
N PRO A 562 -31.59 -3.33 -22.11
CA PRO A 562 -30.74 -3.79 -21.02
C PRO A 562 -30.65 -5.33 -20.97
N ASN A 563 -29.42 -5.85 -21.09
CA ASN A 563 -29.09 -7.28 -21.15
C ASN A 563 -29.67 -8.05 -22.36
N ALA A 564 -29.89 -7.40 -23.50
CA ALA A 564 -30.02 -8.14 -24.75
C ALA A 564 -28.69 -8.89 -25.04
N PRO A 565 -28.71 -10.20 -25.38
CA PRO A 565 -27.53 -10.84 -25.94
C PRO A 565 -27.17 -10.14 -27.28
N PRO A 566 -25.88 -10.08 -27.66
CA PRO A 566 -25.50 -9.57 -28.97
C PRO A 566 -26.18 -10.40 -30.07
N ALA A 567 -26.70 -9.70 -31.09
CA ALA A 567 -27.40 -10.28 -32.24
C ALA A 567 -26.44 -10.95 -33.24
#